data_AF-A0A7Y9MGJ6-F1
#
_entry.id   AF-A0A7Y9MGJ6-F1
#
_cell.length_a   1.000
_cell.length_b   1.000
_cell.length_c   1.000
_cell.angle_alpha   90.00
_cell.angle_beta   90.00
_cell.angle_gamma   90.00
#
_symmetry.space_group_name_H-M   'P 1'
#
loop_
_entity.id
_entity.type
_entity.pdbx_description
1 polymer ?
#
loop_
_entity_poly.entity_id
_entity_poly.type
_entity_poly.pdbx_seq_one_letter_code
_entity_poly.pdbx_strand_id
1 'polypeptide(L)'
;MSPRSERARRRRISRGAAVDWFFFVFAGLAAIWLAYLSLTESFRVGWWGILVAIAFWVLLAYLVLPRLHRILTTIYVPDYFIGRTRTSDGLLGDPVNLAFIGEAEQIKAALRAARWTEADPVTLASSWRIVTSTLSRRSYGEAPVSPLFLFGRQQDFAFQQEVDGNPAKRHHVRFWRCPDDWLLPGGYRVDWLAAGTFDTAVGLSLFTLQITHRIDADTDIERDHIVRSLREGAPEITVNVIADFSTGYHSRNGGGDSIRTDGDLPVVDVRAVRVPPVEAPRSAGEVIA
;
A
#
# COMPACT_ATOMS: atom_id res chain seq x y z
N MET A 1 7.87 19.98 -40.26
CA MET A 1 9.16 20.15 -39.56
C MET A 1 9.03 19.45 -38.22
N SER A 2 9.75 18.34 -38.03
CA SER A 2 9.51 17.31 -36.99
C SER A 2 10.25 17.60 -35.67
N PRO A 3 9.62 17.44 -34.49
CA PRO A 3 10.31 17.52 -33.20
C PRO A 3 10.76 16.10 -32.79
N ARG A 4 11.84 15.59 -33.39
CA ARG A 4 12.39 14.25 -33.05
C ARG A 4 13.80 14.28 -32.43
N SER A 5 14.32 15.43 -32.01
CA SER A 5 15.75 15.55 -31.67
C SER A 5 16.13 15.93 -30.24
N GLU A 6 15.27 15.77 -29.21
CA GLU A 6 15.61 16.31 -27.87
C GLU A 6 15.55 15.38 -26.65
N ARG A 7 15.38 14.05 -26.79
CA ARG A 7 15.39 13.13 -25.62
C ARG A 7 16.29 11.92 -25.76
N ALA A 8 17.54 12.14 -26.14
CA ALA A 8 18.63 11.20 -25.84
C ALA A 8 19.49 11.77 -24.70
N ARG A 9 18.88 12.01 -23.53
CA ARG A 9 19.62 12.40 -22.32
C ARG A 9 20.38 11.18 -21.81
N ARG A 10 21.63 11.02 -22.25
CA ARG A 10 22.63 10.13 -21.63
C ARG A 10 22.58 10.33 -20.12
N ARG A 11 22.22 9.28 -19.37
CA ARG A 11 22.34 9.21 -17.90
C ARG A 11 23.82 9.33 -17.52
N ARG A 12 24.35 10.54 -17.39
CA ARG A 12 25.50 10.78 -16.51
C ARG A 12 24.98 10.59 -15.09
N ILE A 13 25.31 9.46 -14.48
CA ILE A 13 25.10 9.24 -13.04
C ILE A 13 25.74 10.45 -12.35
N SER A 14 24.94 11.29 -11.69
CA SER A 14 25.48 12.44 -10.97
C SER A 14 26.43 11.91 -9.89
N ARG A 15 27.52 12.61 -9.60
CA ARG A 15 28.46 12.20 -8.55
C ARG A 15 27.73 11.96 -7.21
N GLY A 16 26.69 12.74 -6.93
CA GLY A 16 25.78 12.52 -5.78
C GLY A 16 25.09 11.16 -5.83
N ALA A 17 24.46 10.81 -6.96
CA ALA A 17 23.81 9.50 -7.11
C ALA A 17 24.78 8.31 -6.95
N ALA A 18 26.03 8.46 -7.40
CA ALA A 18 27.04 7.43 -7.21
C ALA A 18 27.47 7.28 -5.74
N VAL A 19 27.62 8.39 -5.02
CA VAL A 19 27.95 8.41 -3.59
C VAL A 19 26.80 7.85 -2.76
N ASP A 20 25.57 8.26 -3.05
CA ASP A 20 24.36 7.75 -2.38
C ASP A 20 24.24 6.24 -2.58
N TRP A 21 24.46 5.76 -3.81
CA TRP A 21 24.43 4.34 -4.12
C TRP A 21 25.53 3.55 -3.40
N PHE A 22 26.75 4.10 -3.33
CA PHE A 22 27.84 3.49 -2.57
C PHE A 22 27.49 3.33 -1.09
N PHE A 23 27.04 4.40 -0.42
CA PHE A 23 26.67 4.34 1.00
C PHE A 23 25.48 3.40 1.25
N PHE A 24 24.52 3.36 0.32
CA PHE A 24 23.39 2.45 0.39
C PHE A 24 23.82 0.98 0.35
N VAL A 25 24.69 0.60 -0.60
CA VAL A 25 25.23 -0.76 -0.70
C VAL A 25 26.13 -1.09 0.48
N PHE A 26 27.02 -0.17 0.87
CA PHE A 26 27.89 -0.34 2.03
C PHE A 26 27.10 -0.57 3.32
N ALA A 27 26.06 0.22 3.58
CA ALA A 27 25.19 0.04 4.73
C ALA A 27 24.46 -1.31 4.70
N GLY A 28 24.07 -1.79 3.51
CA GLY A 28 23.53 -3.14 3.33
C GLY A 28 24.53 -4.24 3.73
N LEU A 29 25.76 -4.17 3.23
CA LEU A 29 26.83 -5.12 3.57
C LEU A 29 27.20 -5.07 5.06
N ALA A 30 27.30 -3.87 5.64
CA ALA A 30 27.57 -3.69 7.06
C ALA A 30 26.46 -4.27 7.94
N ALA A 31 25.19 -4.14 7.52
CA ALA A 31 24.08 -4.73 8.23
C ALA A 31 24.11 -6.27 8.18
N ILE A 32 24.47 -6.86 7.02
CA ILE A 32 24.69 -8.32 6.89
C ILE A 32 25.81 -8.78 7.82
N TRP A 33 26.92 -8.04 7.86
CA TRP A 33 28.05 -8.33 8.75
C TRP A 33 27.65 -8.26 10.23
N LEU A 34 26.92 -7.22 10.63
CA LEU A 34 26.40 -7.08 12.00
C LEU A 34 25.49 -8.25 12.38
N ALA A 35 24.60 -8.66 11.48
CA ALA A 35 23.74 -9.82 11.68
C ALA A 35 24.58 -11.10 11.89
N TYR A 36 25.59 -11.34 11.03
CA TYR A 36 26.50 -12.47 11.19
C TYR A 36 27.19 -12.50 12.57
N LEU A 37 27.79 -11.38 12.98
CA LEU A 37 28.43 -11.28 14.29
C LEU A 37 27.46 -11.57 15.44
N SER A 38 26.26 -10.98 15.39
CA SER A 38 25.23 -11.17 16.41
C SER A 38 24.77 -12.64 16.49
N LEU A 39 24.66 -13.33 15.36
CA LEU A 39 24.34 -14.76 15.33
C LEU A 39 25.46 -15.59 15.97
N THR A 40 26.72 -15.35 15.61
CA THR A 40 27.85 -16.10 16.17
C THR A 40 28.03 -15.91 17.68
N GLU A 41 27.75 -14.70 18.17
CA GLU A 41 27.83 -14.40 19.61
C GLU A 41 26.63 -14.97 20.38
N SER A 42 25.45 -15.11 19.79
CA SER A 42 24.27 -15.67 20.48
C SER A 42 24.49 -17.07 21.07
N PHE A 43 25.41 -17.85 20.51
CA PHE A 43 25.74 -19.21 20.97
C PHE A 43 26.71 -19.24 22.16
N ARG A 44 27.26 -18.09 22.59
CA ARG A 44 28.28 -18.00 23.64
C ARG A 44 27.77 -17.49 24.99
N VAL A 45 26.53 -16.98 25.07
CA VAL A 45 26.07 -16.14 26.20
C VAL A 45 25.01 -16.81 27.11
N GLY A 46 24.89 -18.14 27.12
CA GLY A 46 23.93 -18.85 28.00
C GLY A 46 22.49 -18.34 27.81
N TRP A 47 21.74 -18.11 28.90
CA TRP A 47 20.34 -17.64 28.83
C TRP A 47 20.16 -16.24 28.22
N TRP A 48 21.18 -15.38 28.25
CA TRP A 48 21.14 -14.09 27.54
C TRP A 48 21.18 -14.25 26.02
N GLY A 49 21.55 -15.43 25.52
CA GLY A 49 21.47 -15.79 24.11
C GLY A 49 20.06 -15.60 23.52
N ILE A 50 18.99 -15.73 24.31
CA ILE A 50 17.61 -15.47 23.86
C ILE A 50 17.40 -13.99 23.49
N LEU A 51 17.85 -13.06 24.34
CA LEU A 51 17.74 -11.63 24.01
C LEU A 51 18.61 -11.25 22.81
N VAL A 52 19.81 -11.83 22.72
CA VAL A 52 20.69 -11.63 21.55
C VAL A 52 20.04 -12.20 20.28
N ALA A 53 19.38 -13.36 20.36
CA ALA A 53 18.65 -13.95 19.23
C ALA A 53 17.45 -13.09 18.81
N ILE A 54 16.70 -12.51 19.75
CA ILE A 54 15.63 -11.55 19.45
C ILE A 54 16.19 -10.29 18.81
N ALA A 55 17.27 -9.73 19.35
CA ALA A 55 17.93 -8.54 18.78
C ALA A 55 18.47 -8.83 17.37
N PHE A 56 19.09 -9.99 17.16
CA PHE A 56 19.52 -10.47 15.85
C PHE A 56 18.33 -10.56 14.89
N TRP A 57 17.23 -11.20 15.29
CA TRP A 57 16.03 -11.31 14.47
C TRP A 57 15.49 -9.92 14.09
N VAL A 58 15.42 -8.98 15.04
CA VAL A 58 14.98 -7.60 14.76
C VAL A 58 15.90 -6.92 13.75
N LEU A 59 17.23 -7.02 13.93
CA LEU A 59 18.19 -6.48 12.98
C LEU A 59 18.05 -7.12 11.60
N LEU A 60 17.94 -8.44 11.52
CA LEU A 60 17.81 -9.14 10.26
C LEU A 60 16.51 -8.78 9.53
N ALA A 61 15.36 -8.88 10.21
CA ALA A 61 14.03 -8.72 9.63
C ALA A 61 13.67 -7.27 9.29
N TYR A 62 14.12 -6.29 10.09
CA TYR A 62 13.71 -4.88 9.94
C TYR A 62 14.83 -3.96 9.45
N LEU A 63 16.09 -4.41 9.41
CA LEU A 63 17.22 -3.61 8.93
C LEU A 63 17.91 -4.19 7.70
N VAL A 64 18.26 -5.48 7.74
CA VAL A 64 19.08 -6.14 6.71
C VAL A 64 18.25 -6.55 5.49
N LEU A 65 17.22 -7.37 5.70
CA LEU A 65 16.38 -7.90 4.63
C LEU A 65 15.70 -6.79 3.80
N PRO A 66 15.09 -5.75 4.40
CA PRO A 66 14.51 -4.63 3.66
C PRO A 66 15.52 -3.92 2.75
N ARG A 67 16.75 -3.70 3.24
CA ARG A 67 17.82 -3.08 2.44
C ARG A 67 18.26 -3.98 1.29
N LEU A 68 18.43 -5.27 1.56
CA LEU A 68 18.82 -6.23 0.53
C LEU A 68 17.75 -6.32 -0.56
N HIS A 69 16.48 -6.44 -0.18
CA HIS A 69 15.35 -6.42 -1.12
C HIS A 69 15.37 -5.14 -1.96
N ARG A 70 15.55 -3.97 -1.34
CA ARG A 70 15.60 -2.70 -2.06
C ARG A 70 16.77 -2.60 -3.04
N ILE A 71 17.94 -3.16 -2.72
CA ILE A 71 19.05 -3.25 -3.69
C ILE A 71 18.64 -4.14 -4.86
N LEU A 72 18.16 -5.35 -4.57
CA LEU A 72 17.84 -6.34 -5.60
C LEU A 72 16.69 -5.87 -6.50
N THR A 73 15.64 -5.27 -5.95
CA THR A 73 14.46 -4.80 -6.70
C THR A 73 14.80 -3.71 -7.70
N THR A 74 15.85 -2.90 -7.47
CA THR A 74 16.32 -1.94 -8.50
C THR A 74 16.82 -2.61 -9.79
N ILE A 75 17.14 -3.91 -9.74
CA ILE A 75 17.65 -4.67 -10.88
C ILE A 75 16.51 -5.37 -11.62
N TYR A 76 15.58 -6.01 -10.90
CA TYR A 76 14.58 -6.90 -11.51
C TYR A 76 13.15 -6.34 -11.53
N VAL A 77 12.83 -5.34 -10.70
CA VAL A 77 11.50 -4.71 -10.73
C VAL A 77 11.58 -3.51 -11.66
N PRO A 78 10.89 -3.52 -12.80
CA PRO A 78 10.91 -2.40 -13.73
C PRO A 78 10.32 -1.15 -13.08
N ASP A 79 10.73 0.04 -13.54
CA ASP A 79 10.22 1.32 -13.02
C ASP A 79 8.88 1.76 -13.65
N TYR A 80 8.43 1.12 -14.74
CA TYR A 80 7.13 1.37 -15.37
C TYR A 80 5.95 0.67 -14.67
N PHE A 81 4.73 1.08 -15.04
CA PHE A 81 3.48 0.54 -14.51
C PHE A 81 3.18 -0.84 -15.07
N ILE A 82 2.90 -1.80 -14.18
CA ILE A 82 2.60 -3.19 -14.54
C ILE A 82 1.30 -3.69 -13.90
N GLY A 83 0.38 -2.78 -13.54
CA GLY A 83 -0.85 -3.15 -12.83
C GLY A 83 -0.63 -3.66 -11.40
N ARG A 84 0.54 -3.41 -10.80
CA ARG A 84 0.85 -3.75 -9.41
C ARG A 84 1.49 -2.59 -8.69
N THR A 85 1.15 -2.45 -7.41
CA THR A 85 1.79 -1.52 -6.48
C THR A 85 3.18 -2.01 -6.09
N ARG A 86 3.95 -1.18 -5.39
CA ARG A 86 5.23 -1.55 -4.79
C ARG A 86 5.26 -1.27 -3.29
N THR A 87 5.95 -2.10 -2.54
CA THR A 87 6.25 -1.82 -1.12
C THR A 87 7.35 -0.78 -0.98
N SER A 88 7.60 -0.30 0.24
CA SER A 88 8.75 0.58 0.55
C SER A 88 10.11 -0.02 0.17
N ASP A 89 10.19 -1.35 0.14
CA ASP A 89 11.40 -2.12 -0.19
C ASP A 89 11.50 -2.41 -1.70
N GLY A 90 10.56 -1.89 -2.48
CA GLY A 90 10.50 -2.05 -3.94
C GLY A 90 9.94 -3.37 -4.43
N LEU A 91 9.50 -4.26 -3.53
CA LEU A 91 8.86 -5.53 -3.89
C LEU A 91 7.49 -5.27 -4.52
N LEU A 92 7.04 -6.18 -5.39
CA LEU A 92 5.68 -6.10 -5.95
C LEU A 92 4.64 -6.30 -4.86
N GLY A 93 3.84 -5.26 -4.61
CA GLY A 93 2.74 -5.26 -3.65
C GLY A 93 1.44 -5.76 -4.27
N ASP A 94 0.32 -5.22 -3.79
CA ASP A 94 -1.03 -5.62 -4.16
C ASP A 94 -1.34 -5.33 -5.64
N PRO A 95 -2.23 -6.14 -6.27
CA PRO A 95 -2.76 -5.85 -7.60
C PRO A 95 -3.50 -4.51 -7.61
N VAL A 96 -3.34 -3.76 -8.70
CA VAL A 96 -4.27 -2.69 -9.03
C VAL A 96 -5.49 -3.35 -9.67
N ASN A 97 -6.57 -3.45 -8.91
CA ASN A 97 -7.77 -4.21 -9.28
C ASN A 97 -9.03 -3.35 -9.39
N LEU A 98 -8.93 -2.04 -9.21
CA LEU A 98 -10.02 -1.09 -9.37
C LEU A 98 -9.54 0.20 -10.03
N ALA A 99 -10.42 0.86 -10.77
CA ALA A 99 -10.21 2.21 -11.27
C ALA A 99 -11.46 3.08 -11.04
N PHE A 100 -11.27 4.39 -10.97
CA PHE A 100 -12.37 5.33 -10.74
C PHE A 100 -12.33 6.50 -11.71
N ILE A 101 -13.52 7.03 -12.02
CA ILE A 101 -13.74 8.26 -12.76
C ILE A 101 -14.51 9.23 -11.86
N GLY A 102 -13.98 10.44 -11.67
CA GLY A 102 -14.52 11.47 -10.77
C GLY A 102 -13.51 12.02 -9.76
N GLU A 103 -14.01 12.89 -8.89
CA GLU A 103 -13.22 13.63 -7.91
C GLU A 103 -12.95 12.83 -6.63
N ALA A 104 -11.86 13.17 -5.92
CA ALA A 104 -11.50 12.52 -4.66
C ALA A 104 -12.66 12.54 -3.64
N GLU A 105 -13.32 13.69 -3.50
CA GLU A 105 -14.41 13.87 -2.53
C GLU A 105 -15.65 13.03 -2.89
N GLN A 106 -15.88 12.74 -4.16
CA GLN A 106 -16.96 11.84 -4.61
C GLN A 106 -16.65 10.39 -4.24
N ILE A 107 -15.40 9.96 -4.42
CA ILE A 107 -14.93 8.64 -4.00
C ILE A 107 -15.09 8.49 -2.48
N LYS A 108 -14.62 9.48 -1.71
CA LYS A 108 -14.74 9.48 -0.25
C LYS A 108 -16.19 9.47 0.22
N ALA A 109 -17.06 10.26 -0.41
CA ALA A 109 -18.49 10.28 -0.10
C ALA A 109 -19.16 8.91 -0.36
N ALA A 110 -18.86 8.29 -1.51
CA ALA A 110 -19.36 6.96 -1.86
C ALA A 110 -18.90 5.89 -0.86
N LEU A 111 -17.62 5.89 -0.49
CA LEU A 111 -17.07 4.96 0.51
C LEU A 111 -17.72 5.14 1.88
N ARG A 112 -17.90 6.37 2.34
CA ARG A 112 -18.60 6.66 3.61
C ARG A 112 -20.05 6.19 3.58
N ALA A 113 -20.77 6.40 2.47
CA ALA A 113 -22.13 5.89 2.29
C ALA A 113 -22.18 4.34 2.32
N ALA A 114 -21.12 3.69 1.82
CA ALA A 114 -20.91 2.25 1.89
C ALA A 114 -20.35 1.76 3.25
N ARG A 115 -20.31 2.60 4.29
CA ARG A 115 -19.80 2.30 5.63
C ARG A 115 -18.32 1.88 5.66
N TRP A 116 -17.51 2.50 4.81
CA TRP A 116 -16.06 2.45 4.91
C TRP A 116 -15.54 3.63 5.71
N THR A 117 -14.47 3.39 6.47
CA THR A 117 -13.81 4.38 7.32
C THR A 117 -12.46 4.76 6.73
N GLU A 118 -12.16 6.05 6.64
CA GLU A 118 -10.85 6.54 6.17
C GLU A 118 -9.77 6.15 7.19
N ALA A 119 -8.65 5.59 6.72
CA ALA A 119 -7.55 5.18 7.60
C ALA A 119 -6.71 6.40 8.02
N ASP A 120 -6.27 6.42 9.28
CA ASP A 120 -5.39 7.46 9.79
C ASP A 120 -4.05 7.47 9.03
N PRO A 121 -3.46 8.65 8.79
CA PRO A 121 -2.11 8.73 8.25
C PRO A 121 -1.10 8.12 9.23
N VAL A 122 0.00 7.59 8.69
CA VAL A 122 1.13 7.09 9.51
C VAL A 122 1.82 8.30 10.15
N THR A 123 1.58 8.51 11.45
CA THR A 123 2.15 9.59 12.26
C THR A 123 2.62 9.02 13.60
N LEU A 124 3.48 9.74 14.32
CA LEU A 124 3.88 9.32 15.67
C LEU A 124 2.67 9.10 16.61
N ALA A 125 1.63 9.94 16.44
CA ALA A 125 0.39 9.83 17.21
C ALA A 125 -0.38 8.56 16.89
N SER A 126 -0.58 8.24 15.60
CA SER A 126 -1.28 7.01 15.21
C SER A 126 -0.45 5.77 15.51
N SER A 127 0.88 5.81 15.39
CA SER A 127 1.78 4.72 15.83
C SER A 127 1.67 4.46 17.34
N TRP A 128 1.64 5.51 18.17
CA TRP A 128 1.42 5.36 19.61
C TRP A 128 0.02 4.82 19.92
N ARG A 129 -0.99 5.23 19.15
CA ARG A 129 -2.36 4.72 19.27
C ARG A 129 -2.43 3.23 18.94
N ILE A 130 -1.73 2.74 17.91
CA ILE A 130 -1.58 1.30 17.63
C ILE A 130 -1.03 0.57 18.85
N VAL A 131 0.11 1.03 19.40
CA VAL A 131 0.75 0.38 20.55
C VAL A 131 -0.19 0.29 21.74
N THR A 132 -0.86 1.41 22.08
CA THR A 132 -1.80 1.46 23.20
C THR A 132 -3.07 0.64 22.95
N SER A 133 -3.63 0.61 21.73
CA SER A 133 -4.79 -0.21 21.39
C SER A 133 -4.47 -1.71 21.45
N THR A 134 -3.29 -2.12 20.97
CA THR A 134 -2.83 -3.51 21.02
C THR A 134 -2.64 -3.97 22.47
N LEU A 135 -1.98 -3.16 23.30
CA LEU A 135 -1.79 -3.49 24.73
C LEU A 135 -3.11 -3.53 25.50
N SER A 136 -4.05 -2.64 25.18
CA SER A 136 -5.37 -2.58 25.81
C SER A 136 -6.41 -3.53 25.20
N ARG A 137 -6.05 -4.31 24.18
CA ARG A 137 -6.91 -5.23 23.43
C ARG A 137 -8.19 -4.56 22.90
N ARG A 138 -8.09 -3.29 22.51
CA ARG A 138 -9.19 -2.53 21.90
C ARG A 138 -9.04 -2.54 20.38
N SER A 139 -10.16 -2.60 19.67
CA SER A 139 -10.13 -2.41 18.21
C SER A 139 -9.78 -0.96 17.87
N TYR A 140 -8.85 -0.78 16.93
CA TYR A 140 -8.53 0.51 16.33
C TYR A 140 -8.94 0.47 14.86
N GLY A 141 -10.20 0.82 14.59
CA GLY A 141 -10.82 0.73 13.27
C GLY A 141 -10.30 1.73 12.24
N GLU A 142 -9.47 2.69 12.66
CA GLU A 142 -8.81 3.71 11.81
C GLU A 142 -7.31 3.44 11.67
N ALA A 143 -6.80 2.29 12.10
CA ALA A 143 -5.37 2.00 12.11
C ALA A 143 -4.70 2.28 10.74
N PRO A 144 -3.54 2.96 10.74
CA PRO A 144 -2.77 3.22 9.53
C PRO A 144 -2.42 1.93 8.78
N VAL A 145 -2.48 1.99 7.46
CA VAL A 145 -2.02 0.91 6.58
C VAL A 145 -0.58 1.14 6.14
N SER A 146 0.16 0.05 5.95
CA SER A 146 1.51 0.12 5.38
C SER A 146 1.50 0.87 4.03
N PRO A 147 2.52 1.70 3.76
CA PRO A 147 2.59 2.48 2.54
C PRO A 147 2.79 1.58 1.32
N LEU A 148 2.00 1.81 0.29
CA LEU A 148 2.17 1.22 -1.03
C LEU A 148 2.35 2.33 -2.06
N PHE A 149 3.14 2.02 -3.08
CA PHE A 149 3.60 2.98 -4.05
C PHE A 149 3.06 2.63 -5.43
N LEU A 150 2.53 3.63 -6.11
CA LEU A 150 2.16 3.59 -7.52
C LEU A 150 2.62 4.89 -8.16
N PHE A 151 3.06 4.86 -9.41
CA PHE A 151 3.62 6.06 -10.09
C PHE A 151 4.78 6.74 -9.33
N GLY A 152 5.52 5.98 -8.53
CA GLY A 152 6.62 6.51 -7.70
C GLY A 152 6.19 7.34 -6.50
N ARG A 153 4.90 7.34 -6.14
CA ARG A 153 4.35 8.06 -4.97
C ARG A 153 3.54 7.14 -4.07
N GLN A 154 3.48 7.52 -2.79
CA GLN A 154 2.62 6.86 -1.81
C GLN A 154 1.14 7.07 -2.17
N GLN A 155 0.26 6.18 -1.68
CA GLN A 155 -1.20 6.35 -1.80
C GLN A 155 -1.66 7.70 -1.27
N ASP A 156 -2.68 8.28 -1.90
CA ASP A 156 -3.27 9.56 -1.49
C ASP A 156 -4.17 9.41 -0.27
N PHE A 157 -4.98 8.35 -0.27
CA PHE A 157 -5.85 7.98 0.85
C PHE A 157 -6.12 6.47 0.83
N ALA A 158 -6.56 5.96 1.98
CA ALA A 158 -6.92 4.57 2.17
C ALA A 158 -8.19 4.48 3.02
N PHE A 159 -9.01 3.48 2.74
CA PHE A 159 -10.23 3.19 3.48
C PHE A 159 -10.21 1.76 3.97
N GLN A 160 -10.87 1.51 5.09
CA GLN A 160 -11.02 0.19 5.67
C GLN A 160 -12.45 -0.06 6.16
N GLN A 161 -12.84 -1.33 6.17
CA GLN A 161 -14.11 -1.79 6.72
C GLN A 161 -13.84 -3.03 7.58
N GLU A 162 -14.13 -2.93 8.87
CA GLU A 162 -13.92 -4.02 9.83
C GLU A 162 -15.04 -5.05 9.74
N VAL A 163 -14.68 -6.33 9.83
CA VAL A 163 -15.64 -7.45 9.81
C VAL A 163 -15.94 -7.88 11.24
N ASP A 164 -17.22 -7.83 11.62
CA ASP A 164 -17.75 -8.39 12.87
C ASP A 164 -17.00 -7.98 14.16
N GLY A 165 -16.44 -6.76 14.19
CA GLY A 165 -15.67 -6.26 15.33
C GLY A 165 -14.31 -6.96 15.53
N ASN A 166 -13.83 -7.67 14.52
CA ASN A 166 -12.54 -8.35 14.56
C ASN A 166 -11.46 -7.50 13.87
N PRO A 167 -10.51 -6.91 14.63
CA PRO A 167 -9.47 -6.08 14.05
C PRO A 167 -8.47 -6.84 13.17
N ALA A 168 -8.41 -8.18 13.26
CA ALA A 168 -7.54 -9.00 12.43
C ALA A 168 -8.13 -9.28 11.03
N LYS A 169 -9.42 -8.99 10.80
CA LYS A 169 -10.11 -9.23 9.54
C LYS A 169 -10.73 -7.94 9.01
N ARG A 170 -10.12 -7.41 7.95
CA ARG A 170 -10.46 -6.08 7.45
C ARG A 170 -10.39 -6.05 5.94
N HIS A 171 -11.44 -5.51 5.35
CA HIS A 171 -11.44 -5.04 3.98
C HIS A 171 -10.65 -3.73 3.94
N HIS A 172 -9.78 -3.55 2.96
CA HIS A 172 -9.07 -2.30 2.78
C HIS A 172 -8.83 -1.98 1.32
N VAL A 173 -8.89 -0.69 0.99
CA VAL A 173 -8.66 -0.19 -0.36
C VAL A 173 -7.83 1.08 -0.31
N ARG A 174 -6.81 1.15 -1.17
CA ARG A 174 -5.89 2.29 -1.30
C ARG A 174 -6.09 2.95 -2.66
N PHE A 175 -5.92 4.27 -2.74
CA PHE A 175 -6.18 5.06 -3.94
C PHE A 175 -4.98 5.91 -4.34
N TRP A 176 -4.76 6.01 -5.65
CA TRP A 176 -3.73 6.86 -6.27
C TRP A 176 -4.35 7.68 -7.39
N ARG A 177 -4.14 9.01 -7.40
CA ARG A 177 -4.51 9.85 -8.54
C ARG A 177 -3.67 9.45 -9.75
N CYS A 178 -4.35 9.22 -10.87
CA CYS A 178 -3.71 8.97 -12.14
C CYS A 178 -3.06 10.26 -12.67
N PRO A 179 -1.82 10.24 -13.18
CA PRO A 179 -1.26 11.41 -13.87
C PRO A 179 -2.15 11.81 -15.07
N ASP A 180 -2.28 13.11 -15.37
CA ASP A 180 -3.28 13.64 -16.32
C ASP A 180 -3.20 13.01 -17.74
N ASP A 181 -1.99 12.71 -18.21
CA ASP A 181 -1.74 12.11 -19.53
C ASP A 181 -1.55 10.59 -19.47
N TRP A 182 -1.87 9.95 -18.35
CA TRP A 182 -1.69 8.53 -18.18
C TRP A 182 -2.81 7.74 -18.88
N LEU A 183 -2.42 6.82 -19.76
CA LEU A 183 -3.32 5.91 -20.46
C LEU A 183 -3.11 4.48 -19.94
N LEU A 184 -4.20 3.81 -19.65
CA LEU A 184 -4.19 2.38 -19.39
C LEU A 184 -4.06 1.59 -20.71
N PRO A 185 -3.68 0.30 -20.66
CA PRO A 185 -3.73 -0.58 -21.83
C PRO A 185 -5.08 -0.49 -22.54
N GLY A 186 -5.09 -0.42 -23.87
CA GLY A 186 -6.31 -0.16 -24.65
C GLY A 186 -6.68 1.32 -24.81
N GLY A 187 -5.92 2.25 -24.23
CA GLY A 187 -6.12 3.69 -24.37
C GLY A 187 -7.18 4.27 -23.43
N TYR A 188 -7.62 3.52 -22.42
CA TYR A 188 -8.58 4.01 -21.44
C TYR A 188 -7.97 5.10 -20.57
N ARG A 189 -8.81 6.09 -20.23
CA ARG A 189 -8.51 7.16 -19.28
C ARG A 189 -9.33 6.96 -18.03
N VAL A 190 -8.65 7.02 -16.88
CA VAL A 190 -9.26 6.95 -15.56
C VAL A 190 -8.62 8.02 -14.68
N ASP A 191 -9.38 8.48 -13.69
CA ASP A 191 -8.98 9.53 -12.76
C ASP A 191 -8.16 8.97 -11.60
N TRP A 192 -8.49 7.77 -11.15
CA TRP A 192 -7.82 7.10 -10.03
C TRP A 192 -7.63 5.62 -10.31
N LEU A 193 -6.58 5.07 -9.73
CA LEU A 193 -6.35 3.65 -9.61
C LEU A 193 -6.42 3.25 -8.14
N ALA A 194 -6.87 2.04 -7.88
CA ALA A 194 -6.99 1.52 -6.54
C ALA A 194 -6.59 0.04 -6.44
N ALA A 195 -6.17 -0.33 -5.23
CA ALA A 195 -5.81 -1.68 -4.86
C ALA A 195 -6.62 -2.04 -3.61
N GLY A 196 -7.58 -2.95 -3.80
CA GLY A 196 -8.42 -3.52 -2.75
C GLY A 196 -7.94 -4.91 -2.35
N THR A 197 -7.74 -5.14 -1.06
CA THR A 197 -7.30 -6.43 -0.50
C THR A 197 -7.98 -6.71 0.85
N PHE A 198 -8.18 -8.00 1.15
CA PHE A 198 -8.79 -8.44 2.40
C PHE A 198 -7.74 -9.04 3.32
N ASP A 199 -7.62 -8.54 4.55
CA ASP A 199 -6.76 -9.13 5.57
C ASP A 199 -7.49 -10.27 6.28
N THR A 200 -6.86 -11.44 6.37
CA THR A 200 -7.44 -12.65 6.98
C THR A 200 -6.96 -12.89 8.42
N ALA A 201 -5.73 -12.49 8.72
CA ALA A 201 -5.09 -12.69 10.02
C ALA A 201 -3.85 -11.79 10.18
N VAL A 202 -3.35 -11.64 11.41
CA VAL A 202 -2.01 -11.13 11.70
C VAL A 202 -1.08 -12.30 11.97
N GLY A 203 0.12 -12.30 11.40
CA GLY A 203 1.09 -13.36 11.59
C GLY A 203 2.52 -12.98 11.24
N LEU A 204 3.45 -13.91 11.51
CA LEU A 204 4.83 -13.79 11.06
C LEU A 204 4.90 -14.20 9.58
N SER A 205 5.35 -13.29 8.71
CA SER A 205 5.70 -13.65 7.34
C SER A 205 7.02 -14.41 7.33
N LEU A 206 7.01 -15.63 6.80
CA LEU A 206 8.23 -16.41 6.57
C LEU A 206 9.09 -15.86 5.43
N PHE A 207 8.54 -14.92 4.64
CA PHE A 207 9.25 -14.29 3.52
C PHE A 207 10.08 -13.09 3.97
N THR A 208 9.53 -12.26 4.86
CA THR A 208 10.22 -11.06 5.36
C THR A 208 10.73 -11.22 6.79
N LEU A 209 10.32 -12.28 7.50
CA LEU A 209 10.52 -12.48 8.94
C LEU A 209 9.86 -11.37 9.79
N GLN A 210 8.95 -10.58 9.22
CA GLN A 210 8.26 -9.50 9.92
C GLN A 210 6.86 -9.93 10.36
N ILE A 211 6.34 -9.26 11.38
CA ILE A 211 4.93 -9.39 11.76
C ILE A 211 4.11 -8.54 10.80
N THR A 212 3.21 -9.16 10.05
CA THR A 212 2.37 -8.50 9.04
C THR A 212 0.96 -9.10 9.02
N HIS A 213 0.02 -8.37 8.43
CA HIS A 213 -1.25 -8.96 8.03
C HIS A 213 -1.04 -9.93 6.88
N ARG A 214 -1.79 -11.03 6.91
CA ARG A 214 -1.91 -12.01 5.83
C ARG A 214 -3.09 -11.60 4.97
N ILE A 215 -2.82 -11.33 3.71
CA ILE A 215 -3.84 -11.00 2.71
C ILE A 215 -4.48 -12.28 2.15
N ASP A 216 -5.78 -12.24 1.90
CA ASP A 216 -6.50 -13.31 1.22
C ASP A 216 -5.96 -13.52 -0.20
N ALA A 217 -5.87 -14.78 -0.60
CA ALA A 217 -5.31 -15.11 -1.90
C ALA A 217 -6.21 -14.66 -3.05
N ASP A 218 -7.52 -14.60 -2.86
CA ASP A 218 -8.47 -14.26 -3.91
C ASP A 218 -8.81 -12.77 -3.89
N THR A 219 -8.03 -11.98 -4.62
CA THR A 219 -8.19 -10.53 -4.63
C THR A 219 -9.42 -10.07 -5.41
N ASP A 220 -10.01 -10.95 -6.21
CA ASP A 220 -11.21 -10.63 -7.00
C ASP A 220 -12.46 -10.66 -6.11
N ILE A 221 -12.50 -11.56 -5.11
CA ILE A 221 -13.56 -11.56 -4.09
C ILE A 221 -13.64 -10.21 -3.38
N GLU A 222 -12.48 -9.65 -3.01
CA GLU A 222 -12.42 -8.34 -2.37
C GLU A 222 -12.80 -7.21 -3.33
N ARG A 223 -12.26 -7.22 -4.55
CA ARG A 223 -12.62 -6.26 -5.60
C ARG A 223 -14.14 -6.20 -5.79
N ASP A 224 -14.77 -7.36 -5.91
CA ASP A 224 -16.20 -7.49 -6.15
C ASP A 224 -17.01 -7.09 -4.90
N HIS A 225 -16.48 -7.32 -3.70
CA HIS A 225 -17.05 -6.80 -2.45
C HIS A 225 -17.05 -5.27 -2.42
N ILE A 226 -15.93 -4.63 -2.76
CA ILE A 226 -15.83 -3.16 -2.83
C ILE A 226 -16.85 -2.62 -3.82
N VAL A 227 -16.89 -3.16 -5.05
CA VAL A 227 -17.83 -2.73 -6.09
C VAL A 227 -19.28 -2.88 -5.63
N ARG A 228 -19.63 -4.01 -5.02
CA ARG A 228 -20.97 -4.27 -4.49
C ARG A 228 -21.34 -3.28 -3.39
N SER A 229 -20.46 -3.08 -2.41
CA SER A 229 -20.71 -2.18 -1.28
C SER A 229 -20.91 -0.73 -1.73
N LEU A 230 -20.15 -0.27 -2.73
CA LEU A 230 -20.28 1.05 -3.32
C LEU A 230 -21.64 1.22 -4.01
N ARG A 231 -22.09 0.24 -4.80
CA ARG A 231 -23.40 0.26 -5.47
C ARG A 231 -24.57 0.22 -4.48
N GLU A 232 -24.42 -0.50 -3.38
CA GLU A 232 -25.42 -0.53 -2.31
C GLU A 232 -25.50 0.81 -1.55
N GLY A 233 -24.35 1.44 -1.28
CA GLY A 233 -24.27 2.73 -0.57
C GLY A 233 -24.61 3.95 -1.43
N ALA A 234 -24.35 3.90 -2.74
CA ALA A 234 -24.61 4.98 -3.69
C ALA A 234 -25.16 4.40 -5.02
N PRO A 235 -26.49 4.21 -5.14
CA PRO A 235 -27.13 3.59 -6.30
C PRO A 235 -26.91 4.31 -7.63
N GLU A 236 -26.49 5.58 -7.61
CA GLU A 236 -26.11 6.36 -8.79
C GLU A 236 -24.80 5.91 -9.44
N ILE A 237 -24.00 5.07 -8.78
CA ILE A 237 -22.71 4.59 -9.29
C ILE A 237 -22.92 3.61 -10.45
N THR A 238 -22.21 3.87 -11.55
CA THR A 238 -22.12 2.94 -12.68
C THR A 238 -20.75 2.28 -12.73
N VAL A 239 -20.67 1.08 -13.30
CA VAL A 239 -19.44 0.30 -13.34
C VAL A 239 -19.31 -0.32 -14.72
N ASN A 240 -18.19 -0.06 -15.38
CA ASN A 240 -17.80 -0.69 -16.63
C ASN A 240 -16.55 -1.53 -16.37
N VAL A 241 -16.41 -2.68 -17.01
CA VAL A 241 -15.25 -3.55 -16.80
C VAL A 241 -14.33 -3.46 -18.02
N ILE A 242 -13.05 -3.19 -17.78
CA ILE A 242 -11.99 -3.43 -18.76
C ILE A 242 -11.58 -4.89 -18.60
N ALA A 243 -12.09 -5.73 -19.49
CA ALA A 243 -11.72 -7.14 -19.54
C ALA A 243 -10.25 -7.30 -19.93
N ASP A 244 -9.58 -8.31 -19.37
CA ASP A 244 -8.18 -8.65 -19.67
C ASP A 244 -7.23 -7.44 -19.53
N PHE A 245 -7.51 -6.54 -18.59
CA PHE A 245 -6.65 -5.37 -18.31
C PHE A 245 -5.21 -5.80 -18.01
N SER A 246 -5.09 -6.91 -17.28
CA SER A 246 -3.89 -7.72 -17.20
C SER A 246 -4.24 -9.16 -17.51
N THR A 247 -3.25 -9.97 -17.89
CA THR A 247 -3.45 -11.42 -17.92
C THR A 247 -3.76 -11.90 -16.51
N GLY A 248 -4.81 -12.70 -16.30
CA GLY A 248 -5.02 -13.37 -15.02
C GLY A 248 -3.77 -14.13 -14.55
N TYR A 249 -3.48 -14.07 -13.25
CA TYR A 249 -2.22 -14.62 -12.73
C TYR A 249 -2.34 -15.17 -11.31
N HIS A 250 -1.42 -16.08 -11.00
CA HIS A 250 -1.14 -16.57 -9.66
C HIS A 250 0.27 -16.14 -9.28
N SER A 251 0.41 -15.42 -8.16
CA SER A 251 1.71 -14.87 -7.75
C SER A 251 1.82 -14.75 -6.24
N ARG A 252 2.87 -14.07 -5.75
CA ARG A 252 2.97 -13.62 -4.37
C ARG A 252 3.13 -12.09 -4.31
N ASN A 253 2.72 -11.48 -3.21
CA ASN A 253 3.08 -10.08 -2.91
C ASN A 253 4.40 -9.98 -2.15
N GLY A 254 4.85 -8.76 -1.87
CA GLY A 254 6.07 -8.48 -1.13
C GLY A 254 6.06 -8.97 0.33
N GLY A 255 4.88 -9.24 0.89
CA GLY A 255 4.71 -9.90 2.19
C GLY A 255 4.83 -11.43 2.12
N GLY A 256 4.85 -12.00 0.92
CA GLY A 256 4.89 -13.44 0.67
C GLY A 256 3.51 -14.09 0.59
N ASP A 257 2.42 -13.35 0.68
CA ASP A 257 1.06 -13.89 0.55
C ASP A 257 0.74 -14.23 -0.90
N SER A 258 0.01 -15.32 -1.11
CA SER A 258 -0.45 -15.72 -2.44
C SER A 258 -1.44 -14.69 -2.99
N ILE A 259 -1.46 -14.49 -4.30
CA ILE A 259 -2.46 -13.69 -5.02
C ILE A 259 -2.97 -14.50 -6.20
N ARG A 260 -4.27 -14.44 -6.42
CA ARG A 260 -5.01 -14.92 -7.59
C ARG A 260 -5.94 -13.81 -8.06
N THR A 261 -5.87 -13.50 -9.35
CA THR A 261 -6.78 -12.57 -10.02
C THR A 261 -7.07 -13.02 -11.45
N ASP A 262 -8.29 -12.77 -11.92
CA ASP A 262 -8.74 -12.92 -13.32
C ASP A 262 -8.08 -11.89 -14.26
N GLY A 263 -7.59 -10.78 -13.70
CA GLY A 263 -6.91 -9.71 -14.43
C GLY A 263 -7.82 -8.60 -14.95
N ASP A 264 -9.12 -8.65 -14.66
CA ASP A 264 -10.11 -7.65 -15.04
C ASP A 264 -10.03 -6.39 -14.16
N LEU A 265 -10.34 -5.24 -14.75
CA LEU A 265 -10.34 -3.96 -14.06
C LEU A 265 -11.71 -3.26 -14.15
N PRO A 266 -12.56 -3.40 -13.12
CA PRO A 266 -13.75 -2.58 -12.95
C PRO A 266 -13.40 -1.09 -12.81
N VAL A 267 -14.03 -0.28 -13.63
CA VAL A 267 -13.99 1.18 -13.64
C VAL A 267 -15.28 1.71 -13.04
N VAL A 268 -15.18 2.27 -11.85
CA VAL A 268 -16.29 2.80 -11.06
C VAL A 268 -16.46 4.29 -11.37
N ASP A 269 -17.60 4.67 -11.95
CA ASP A 269 -17.93 6.06 -12.22
C ASP A 269 -18.69 6.66 -11.04
N VAL A 270 -18.04 7.58 -10.34
CA VAL A 270 -18.60 8.27 -9.16
C VAL A 270 -19.01 9.71 -9.45
N ARG A 271 -19.00 10.15 -10.71
CA ARG A 271 -19.29 11.56 -11.06
C ARG A 271 -20.71 12.00 -10.69
N ALA A 272 -21.64 11.06 -10.58
CA ALA A 272 -23.02 11.32 -10.15
C ALA A 272 -23.19 11.41 -8.63
N VAL A 273 -22.19 10.99 -7.85
CA VAL A 273 -22.25 10.96 -6.38
C VAL A 273 -22.25 12.39 -5.85
N ARG A 274 -23.24 12.69 -5.00
CA ARG A 274 -23.36 13.99 -4.34
C ARG A 274 -22.39 14.10 -3.17
N VAL A 275 -21.56 15.14 -3.18
CA VAL A 275 -20.67 15.46 -2.06
C VAL A 275 -21.43 16.40 -1.10
N PRO A 276 -21.62 16.01 0.18
CA PRO A 276 -22.17 16.92 1.17
C PRO A 276 -21.30 18.18 1.29
N PRO A 277 -21.88 19.38 1.47
CA PRO A 277 -21.10 20.58 1.72
C PRO A 277 -20.20 20.38 2.95
N VAL A 278 -18.93 20.76 2.85
CA VAL A 278 -18.05 20.82 4.02
C VAL A 278 -18.64 21.89 4.96
N GLU A 279 -19.12 21.47 6.14
CA GLU A 279 -19.63 22.40 7.16
C GLU A 279 -18.49 23.37 7.50
N ALA A 280 -18.67 24.66 7.15
CA ALA A 280 -17.70 25.68 7.52
C ALA A 280 -17.57 25.71 9.06
N PRO A 281 -16.36 25.91 9.61
CA PRO A 281 -16.19 26.02 11.05
C PRO A 281 -17.13 27.11 11.56
N ARG A 282 -18.03 26.75 12.49
CA ARG A 282 -18.93 27.71 13.14
C ARG A 282 -18.07 28.81 13.72
N SER A 283 -18.17 30.02 13.15
CA SER A 283 -17.59 31.21 13.75
C SER A 283 -18.10 31.29 15.18
N ALA A 284 -17.18 31.24 16.14
CA ALA A 284 -17.48 31.42 17.55
C ALA A 284 -18.35 32.68 17.69
N GLY A 285 -19.54 32.48 18.25
CA GLY A 285 -20.59 33.47 18.27
C GLY A 285 -20.14 34.82 18.81
N GLU A 286 -20.58 35.86 18.11
CA GLU A 286 -20.85 37.19 18.63
C GLU A 286 -21.47 37.10 20.03
N VAL A 287 -20.72 37.58 21.02
CA VAL A 287 -21.28 37.91 22.33
C VAL A 287 -22.07 39.21 22.12
N ILE A 288 -23.39 39.05 21.97
CA ILE A 288 -24.33 40.17 21.99
C ILE A 288 -24.39 40.69 23.43
N ALA A 289 -24.08 41.97 23.60
CA ALA A 289 -24.54 42.81 24.71
C ALA A 289 -25.42 43.91 24.12
#